data_AF-A0A2E2U7M4-F1
#
_entry.id   AF-A0A2E2U7M4-F1
#
_cell.length_a   1.000
_cell.length_b   1.000
_cell.length_c   1.000
_cell.angle_alpha   90.00
_cell.angle_beta   90.00
_cell.angle_gamma   90.00
#
_symmetry.space_group_name_H-M   'P 1'
#
loop_
_entity.id
_entity.type
_entity.pdbx_description
1 polymer ?
#
loop_
_entity_poly.entity_id
_entity_poly.type
_entity_poly.pdbx_seq_one_letter_code
_entity_poly.pdbx_strand_id
1 'polypeptide(L)'
;MIRIFMALVYTLVVSCRGNHEYVKYVYSKPQILFPFEAVSEVDIWFSRLSYRGLTKVTDKGIVKMDLAESIKTNDFKEFHIKLKNSERTSFNNPIDVNYVYRSLEHLSRTLPDNPLVQNIKSIQIKDYEIILRLRTKDTNLKDVLATHLFLIHNPEDVAEATGKYVRQGNFFRLVANDREYPKKITPKLWTGRIDNRITAFDTALLPPGRIKKESGKSRSYSLFETWGLVLNLKDAFKNKADRKCLSQAIERKKFLETLSGKHLAVVDLKGSPQQNSVVKKCSLSERVVLGVPVELGEEASLICNFFESTLADIRCQKTRFNKLLEKIKSDEFDATFLALTMDYPFLRSFNLLLMRDSSFRVINTNVEIPKSLLTSNGNTYVKELSDFISSEEYFIAMSRPKRVFRASKIDDYNPSMINPGYDSLENLKR
;
A
#
# COMPACT_ATOMS: atom_id res chain seq x y z
N MET A 1 -34.67 -43.82 19.95
CA MET A 1 -34.23 -43.56 18.55
C MET A 1 -34.30 -42.09 18.15
N ILE A 2 -35.45 -41.40 18.31
CA ILE A 2 -35.63 -39.98 17.92
C ILE A 2 -34.66 -39.01 18.63
N ARG A 3 -34.40 -39.19 19.93
CA ARG A 3 -33.44 -38.35 20.69
C ARG A 3 -31.98 -38.50 20.23
N ILE A 4 -31.59 -39.71 19.80
CA ILE A 4 -30.24 -39.98 19.28
C ILE A 4 -30.09 -39.40 17.88
N PHE A 5 -31.12 -39.49 17.04
CA PHE A 5 -31.16 -38.87 15.72
C PHE A 5 -31.12 -37.33 15.79
N MET A 6 -31.90 -36.73 16.70
CA MET A 6 -31.87 -35.29 16.96
C MET A 6 -30.51 -34.83 17.51
N ALA A 7 -29.89 -35.61 18.41
CA ALA A 7 -28.54 -35.33 18.88
C ALA A 7 -27.53 -35.40 17.73
N LEU A 8 -27.54 -36.44 16.90
CA LEU A 8 -26.67 -36.58 15.73
C LEU A 8 -26.86 -35.47 14.69
N VAL A 9 -28.10 -35.06 14.40
CA VAL A 9 -28.40 -33.92 13.53
C VAL A 9 -27.91 -32.63 14.17
N TYR A 10 -28.04 -32.45 15.49
CA TYR A 10 -27.50 -31.29 16.19
C TYR A 10 -25.96 -31.28 16.15
N THR A 11 -25.29 -32.43 16.34
CA THR A 11 -23.83 -32.54 16.23
C THR A 11 -23.36 -32.35 14.79
N LEU A 12 -24.11 -32.80 13.78
CA LEU A 12 -23.84 -32.59 12.35
C LEU A 12 -24.09 -31.13 11.93
N VAL A 13 -25.12 -30.47 12.45
CA VAL A 13 -25.40 -29.05 12.20
C VAL A 13 -24.39 -28.18 12.95
N VAL A 14 -23.92 -28.58 14.13
CA VAL A 14 -22.85 -27.89 14.88
C VAL A 14 -21.47 -28.15 14.27
N SER A 15 -21.22 -29.30 13.66
CA SER A 15 -19.96 -29.58 12.95
C SER A 15 -19.93 -29.02 11.51
N CYS A 16 -21.10 -28.78 10.89
CA CYS A 16 -21.23 -27.91 9.70
C CYS A 16 -21.15 -26.41 10.04
N ARG A 17 -21.16 -26.01 11.31
CA ARG A 17 -20.76 -24.65 11.74
C ARG A 17 -19.24 -24.56 11.79
N GLY A 18 -18.62 -24.86 10.66
CA GLY A 18 -17.19 -24.87 10.45
C GLY A 18 -16.54 -23.66 11.12
N ASN A 19 -15.55 -23.98 11.93
CA ASN A 19 -14.63 -23.05 12.56
C ASN A 19 -13.88 -22.32 11.43
N HIS A 20 -14.48 -21.29 10.83
CA HIS A 20 -13.95 -20.67 9.62
C HIS A 20 -12.82 -19.68 9.95
N GLU A 21 -11.72 -20.23 10.47
CA GLU A 21 -10.43 -19.58 10.53
C GLU A 21 -9.88 -19.44 9.11
N TYR A 22 -9.53 -18.22 8.75
CA TYR A 22 -8.89 -17.87 7.50
C TYR A 22 -7.45 -17.43 7.77
N VAL A 23 -6.50 -17.99 7.05
CA VAL A 23 -5.08 -17.65 7.22
C VAL A 23 -4.61 -16.74 6.11
N LYS A 24 -4.11 -15.56 6.50
CA LYS A 24 -3.46 -14.61 5.60
C LYS A 24 -1.96 -14.81 5.68
N TYR A 25 -1.34 -15.36 4.64
CA TYR A 25 0.12 -15.48 4.61
C TYR A 25 0.77 -14.14 4.33
N VAL A 26 1.76 -13.78 5.14
CA VAL A 26 2.41 -12.46 5.15
C VAL A 26 3.93 -12.58 5.21
N TYR A 27 4.65 -11.57 4.70
CA TYR A 27 6.10 -11.51 4.78
C TYR A 27 6.60 -10.92 6.10
N SER A 28 5.79 -10.10 6.76
CA SER A 28 6.02 -9.53 8.09
C SER A 28 4.78 -9.71 8.95
N LYS A 29 4.91 -9.71 10.28
CA LYS A 29 3.73 -9.64 11.15
C LYS A 29 3.21 -8.21 11.15
N PRO A 30 1.88 -7.98 11.19
CA PRO A 30 1.35 -6.64 11.38
C PRO A 30 1.80 -6.09 12.74
N GLN A 31 2.35 -4.89 12.74
CA GLN A 31 2.88 -4.21 13.92
C GLN A 31 2.06 -2.96 14.23
N ILE A 32 1.84 -2.11 13.23
CA ILE A 32 1.20 -0.81 13.38
C ILE A 32 -0.15 -0.87 12.69
N LEU A 33 -1.23 -0.91 13.46
CA LEU A 33 -2.58 -1.02 12.89
C LEU A 33 -3.34 0.29 12.89
N PHE A 34 -2.80 1.30 13.56
CA PHE A 34 -3.47 2.58 13.63
C PHE A 34 -3.43 3.23 12.25
N PRO A 35 -4.57 3.73 11.72
CA PRO A 35 -4.71 4.01 10.30
C PRO A 35 -3.59 4.88 9.73
N PHE A 36 -3.39 6.10 10.22
CA PHE A 36 -2.42 7.01 9.63
C PHE A 36 -0.95 6.74 10.02
N GLU A 37 -0.70 5.74 10.87
CA GLU A 37 0.65 5.28 11.23
C GLU A 37 1.05 4.01 10.46
N ALA A 38 0.09 3.32 9.85
CA ALA A 38 0.35 2.09 9.11
C ALA A 38 1.17 2.40 7.85
N VAL A 39 2.31 1.74 7.70
CA VAL A 39 3.23 2.06 6.61
C VAL A 39 3.44 0.91 5.63
N SER A 40 3.37 -0.35 6.06
CA SER A 40 3.58 -1.49 5.18
C SER A 40 2.26 -1.97 4.58
N GLU A 41 2.30 -2.61 3.42
CA GLU A 41 1.10 -3.24 2.81
C GLU A 41 0.40 -4.19 3.79
N VAL A 42 1.17 -4.93 4.61
CA VAL A 42 0.62 -5.81 5.65
C VAL A 42 -0.14 -4.99 6.69
N ASP A 43 0.49 -3.96 7.25
CA ASP A 43 -0.11 -3.10 8.28
C ASP A 43 -1.39 -2.43 7.78
N ILE A 44 -1.33 -1.83 6.59
CA ILE A 44 -2.45 -1.15 5.94
C ILE A 44 -3.62 -2.12 5.71
N TRP A 45 -3.33 -3.32 5.21
CA TRP A 45 -4.34 -4.34 4.97
C TRP A 45 -5.09 -4.72 6.24
N PHE A 46 -4.37 -4.94 7.35
CA PHE A 46 -4.97 -5.28 8.64
C PHE A 46 -5.62 -4.08 9.33
N SER A 47 -5.13 -2.87 9.11
CA SER A 47 -5.77 -1.63 9.57
C SER A 47 -7.16 -1.50 8.94
N ARG A 48 -7.28 -1.70 7.63
CA ARG A 48 -8.56 -1.62 6.90
C ARG A 48 -9.55 -2.75 7.20
N LEU A 49 -9.11 -3.87 7.81
CA LEU A 49 -10.05 -4.82 8.40
C LEU A 49 -10.77 -4.24 9.62
N SER A 50 -10.06 -3.39 10.36
CA SER A 50 -10.50 -2.82 11.64
C SER A 50 -11.15 -1.44 11.48
N TYR A 51 -10.82 -0.70 10.43
CA TYR A 51 -11.32 0.66 10.23
C TYR A 51 -11.86 0.89 8.81
N ARG A 52 -12.92 1.69 8.70
CA ARG A 52 -13.57 2.07 7.45
C ARG A 52 -13.40 3.56 7.16
N GLY A 53 -13.36 3.92 5.89
CA GLY A 53 -13.30 5.31 5.44
C GLY A 53 -14.68 5.88 5.12
N LEU A 54 -14.73 7.17 4.82
CA LEU A 54 -15.91 7.81 4.25
C LEU A 54 -16.20 7.30 2.84
N THR A 55 -15.15 7.03 2.09
CA THR A 55 -15.18 6.36 0.78
C THR A 55 -14.33 5.10 0.81
N LYS A 56 -14.49 4.24 -0.19
CA LYS A 56 -13.72 3.01 -0.39
C LYS A 56 -13.46 2.76 -1.87
N VAL A 57 -12.44 1.96 -2.15
CA VAL A 57 -12.10 1.51 -3.50
C VAL A 57 -12.68 0.13 -3.72
N THR A 58 -13.31 -0.12 -4.87
CA THR A 58 -13.75 -1.48 -5.23
C THR A 58 -12.61 -2.34 -5.76
N ASP A 59 -12.91 -3.61 -6.01
CA ASP A 59 -12.10 -4.54 -6.80
C ASP A 59 -11.87 -4.13 -8.27
N LYS A 60 -12.37 -2.99 -8.70
CA LYS A 60 -12.16 -2.44 -10.05
C LYS A 60 -11.39 -1.12 -10.02
N GLY A 61 -10.87 -0.73 -8.85
CA GLY A 61 -10.24 0.59 -8.68
C GLY A 61 -11.25 1.74 -8.74
N ILE A 62 -12.54 1.50 -8.48
CA ILE A 62 -13.56 2.56 -8.52
C ILE A 62 -13.83 3.07 -7.11
N VAL A 63 -13.79 4.38 -6.92
CA VAL A 63 -14.13 5.00 -5.64
C VAL A 63 -15.65 5.04 -5.46
N LYS A 64 -16.13 4.44 -4.37
CA LYS A 64 -17.52 4.42 -3.94
C LYS A 64 -17.66 4.97 -2.52
N MET A 65 -18.87 5.39 -2.19
CA MET A 65 -19.22 5.76 -0.82
C MET A 65 -19.13 4.53 0.10
N ASP A 66 -18.64 4.73 1.34
CA ASP A 66 -18.66 3.70 2.38
C ASP A 66 -19.40 4.16 3.65
N LEU A 67 -18.75 4.81 4.61
CA LEU A 67 -19.46 5.40 5.76
C LEU A 67 -20.30 6.64 5.35
N ALA A 68 -19.87 7.35 4.31
CA ALA A 68 -20.68 8.40 3.71
C ALA A 68 -21.88 7.80 2.94
N GLU A 69 -22.99 8.52 2.94
CA GLU A 69 -24.10 8.33 2.01
C GLU A 69 -23.85 9.10 0.71
N SER A 70 -23.38 10.34 0.83
CA SER A 70 -23.05 11.19 -0.32
C SER A 70 -21.97 12.21 0.03
N ILE A 71 -21.22 12.64 -0.99
CA ILE A 71 -20.26 13.74 -0.90
C ILE A 71 -20.58 14.70 -2.05
N LYS A 72 -21.03 15.90 -1.72
CA LYS A 72 -21.28 17.01 -2.67
C LYS A 72 -20.17 18.04 -2.54
N THR A 73 -19.87 18.73 -3.64
CA THR A 73 -18.77 19.69 -3.66
C THR A 73 -19.23 21.05 -4.18
N ASN A 74 -18.76 22.13 -3.57
CA ASN A 74 -18.85 23.47 -4.11
C ASN A 74 -17.44 23.91 -4.58
N ASP A 75 -17.28 24.02 -5.90
CA ASP A 75 -16.04 24.45 -6.58
C ASP A 75 -14.76 23.69 -6.14
N PHE A 76 -14.92 22.44 -5.69
CA PHE A 76 -13.85 21.61 -5.13
C PHE A 76 -13.04 22.28 -4.00
N LYS A 77 -13.60 23.31 -3.34
CA LYS A 77 -13.07 23.93 -2.12
C LYS A 77 -13.87 23.59 -0.88
N GLU A 78 -15.14 23.24 -1.02
CA GLU A 78 -16.01 22.88 0.09
C GLU A 78 -16.69 21.55 -0.21
N PHE A 79 -16.60 20.61 0.72
CA PHE A 79 -17.12 19.25 0.60
C PHE A 79 -18.16 19.02 1.71
N HIS A 80 -19.38 18.73 1.29
CA HIS A 80 -20.51 18.41 2.15
C HIS A 80 -20.68 16.89 2.18
N ILE A 81 -20.49 16.30 3.35
CA ILE A 81 -20.45 14.86 3.55
C ILE A 81 -21.62 14.47 4.45
N LYS A 82 -22.59 13.78 3.86
CA LYS A 82 -23.72 13.21 4.58
C LYS A 82 -23.38 11.76 4.95
N LEU A 83 -23.60 11.38 6.22
CA LEU A 83 -23.29 10.04 6.72
C LEU A 83 -24.49 9.09 6.62
N LYS A 84 -24.22 7.79 6.62
CA LYS A 84 -25.27 6.76 6.76
C LYS A 84 -25.73 6.67 8.21
N ASN A 85 -27.05 6.72 8.44
CA ASN A 85 -27.65 6.82 9.77
C ASN A 85 -27.65 5.51 10.59
N SER A 86 -27.25 4.36 10.03
CA SER A 86 -27.36 3.04 10.67
C SER A 86 -26.02 2.40 11.02
N GLU A 87 -24.91 3.08 10.75
CA GLU A 87 -23.56 2.51 10.92
C GLU A 87 -23.15 2.55 12.40
N ARG A 88 -22.52 1.47 12.87
CA ARG A 88 -22.11 1.31 14.26
C ARG A 88 -20.69 0.76 14.37
N THR A 89 -20.01 1.12 15.45
CA THR A 89 -18.70 0.59 15.80
C THR A 89 -18.81 -0.83 16.35
N SER A 90 -17.66 -1.45 16.57
CA SER A 90 -17.55 -2.75 17.23
C SER A 90 -18.05 -2.79 18.67
N PHE A 91 -18.17 -1.63 19.33
CA PHE A 91 -18.79 -1.48 20.65
C PHE A 91 -20.26 -1.09 20.57
N ASN A 92 -20.86 -1.15 19.38
CA ASN A 92 -22.25 -0.79 19.12
C ASN A 92 -22.56 0.71 19.27
N ASN A 93 -21.53 1.57 19.35
CA ASN A 93 -21.70 3.03 19.35
C ASN A 93 -22.08 3.52 17.95
N PRO A 94 -22.96 4.54 17.81
CA PRO A 94 -23.25 5.14 16.52
C PRO A 94 -22.02 5.79 15.88
N ILE A 95 -21.82 5.57 14.57
CA ILE A 95 -20.84 6.32 13.78
C ILE A 95 -21.55 7.56 13.23
N ASP A 96 -21.71 8.57 14.09
CA ASP A 96 -22.39 9.83 13.76
C ASP A 96 -21.40 10.93 13.30
N VAL A 97 -21.93 12.13 13.03
CA VAL A 97 -21.09 13.28 12.65
C VAL A 97 -20.09 13.67 13.72
N ASN A 98 -20.40 13.51 15.01
CA ASN A 98 -19.45 13.83 16.06
C ASN A 98 -18.29 12.83 16.10
N TYR A 99 -18.57 11.55 15.85
CA TYR A 99 -17.55 10.51 15.74
C TYR A 99 -16.58 10.79 14.58
N VAL A 100 -17.13 11.05 13.39
CA VAL A 100 -16.32 11.37 12.20
C VAL A 100 -15.54 12.68 12.40
N TYR A 101 -16.19 13.71 12.92
CA TYR A 101 -15.56 15.01 13.23
C TYR A 101 -14.35 14.83 14.14
N ARG A 102 -14.49 14.11 15.26
CA ARG A 102 -13.38 13.85 16.21
C ARG A 102 -12.22 13.10 15.55
N SER A 103 -12.52 12.10 14.72
CA SER A 103 -11.49 11.34 14.00
C SER A 103 -10.70 12.23 13.02
N LEU A 104 -11.39 13.06 12.24
CA LEU A 104 -10.75 13.96 11.28
C LEU A 104 -10.01 15.11 11.97
N GLU A 105 -10.55 15.70 13.03
CA GLU A 105 -9.86 16.69 13.86
C GLU A 105 -8.58 16.12 14.48
N HIS A 106 -8.64 14.89 14.99
CA HIS A 106 -7.46 14.20 15.50
C HIS A 106 -6.41 14.03 14.42
N LEU A 107 -6.79 13.53 13.24
CA LEU A 107 -5.88 13.43 12.08
C LEU A 107 -5.24 14.79 11.74
N SER A 108 -6.03 15.86 11.69
CA SER A 108 -5.55 17.23 11.43
C SER A 108 -4.57 17.75 12.46
N ARG A 109 -4.71 17.36 13.73
CA ARG A 109 -3.78 17.74 14.80
C ARG A 109 -2.52 16.88 14.85
N THR A 110 -2.65 15.60 14.52
CA THR A 110 -1.53 14.64 14.60
C THR A 110 -0.61 14.75 13.38
N LEU A 111 -1.16 15.05 12.21
CA LEU A 111 -0.41 15.20 10.96
C LEU A 111 -0.58 16.61 10.37
N PRO A 112 -0.25 17.68 11.11
CA PRO A 112 -0.45 19.06 10.67
C PRO A 112 0.45 19.41 9.48
N ASP A 113 1.48 18.61 9.21
CA ASP A 113 2.42 18.80 8.11
C ASP A 113 2.16 17.92 6.88
N ASN A 114 1.23 16.96 6.99
CA ASN A 114 0.90 16.10 5.85
C ASN A 114 0.15 16.92 4.78
N PRO A 115 0.60 16.97 3.51
CA PRO A 115 -0.01 17.83 2.49
C PRO A 115 -1.50 17.58 2.22
N LEU A 116 -1.94 16.32 2.34
CA LEU A 116 -3.34 15.95 2.16
C LEU A 116 -4.21 16.50 3.31
N VAL A 117 -3.64 16.55 4.50
CA VAL A 117 -4.29 17.03 5.72
C VAL A 117 -4.19 18.56 5.83
N GLN A 118 -3.04 19.15 5.50
CA GLN A 118 -2.78 20.59 5.49
C GLN A 118 -3.75 21.37 4.60
N ASN A 119 -4.17 20.77 3.48
CA ASN A 119 -5.13 21.41 2.60
C ASN A 119 -6.50 21.57 3.27
N ILE A 120 -6.82 20.79 4.31
CA ILE A 120 -8.04 20.97 5.10
C ILE A 120 -7.88 22.20 5.97
N LYS A 121 -8.58 23.27 5.61
CA LYS A 121 -8.61 24.54 6.34
C LYS A 121 -9.44 24.43 7.61
N SER A 122 -10.61 23.79 7.52
CA SER A 122 -11.53 23.64 8.64
C SER A 122 -12.46 22.46 8.43
N ILE A 123 -12.80 21.80 9.53
CA ILE A 123 -13.83 20.76 9.61
C ILE A 123 -14.97 21.36 10.44
N GLN A 124 -16.20 21.28 9.95
CA GLN A 124 -17.39 21.78 10.66
C GLN A 124 -18.52 20.77 10.62
N ILE A 125 -19.39 20.82 11.61
CA ILE A 125 -20.65 20.09 11.62
C ILE A 125 -21.76 21.11 11.35
N LYS A 126 -22.60 20.83 10.35
CA LYS A 126 -23.80 21.64 10.05
C LYS A 126 -24.90 20.73 9.53
N ASP A 127 -26.12 20.89 10.04
CA ASP A 127 -27.31 20.16 9.56
C ASP A 127 -27.12 18.63 9.48
N TYR A 128 -26.40 18.04 10.44
CA TYR A 128 -26.02 16.61 10.45
C TYR A 128 -25.10 16.17 9.29
N GLU A 129 -24.35 17.11 8.72
CA GLU A 129 -23.29 16.85 7.73
C GLU A 129 -21.93 17.28 8.28
N ILE A 130 -20.87 16.65 7.76
CA ILE A 130 -19.51 17.15 7.88
C ILE A 130 -19.21 18.06 6.70
N ILE A 131 -18.77 19.28 6.97
CA ILE A 131 -18.29 20.23 5.97
C ILE A 131 -16.78 20.33 6.08
N LEU A 132 -16.06 19.87 5.05
CA LEU A 132 -14.63 20.10 4.89
C LEU A 132 -14.41 21.31 3.98
N ARG A 133 -13.73 22.33 4.48
CA ARG A 133 -13.26 23.45 3.65
C ARG A 133 -11.78 23.33 3.40
N LEU A 134 -11.37 23.54 2.16
CA LEU A 134 -9.99 23.46 1.72
C LEU A 134 -9.35 24.83 1.58
N ARG A 135 -8.02 24.88 1.71
CA ARG A 135 -7.21 26.07 1.44
C ARG A 135 -7.12 26.31 -0.06
N THR A 136 -6.92 25.25 -0.83
CA THR A 136 -6.86 25.25 -2.30
C THR A 136 -7.87 24.26 -2.89
N LYS A 137 -8.20 24.43 -4.18
CA LYS A 137 -9.10 23.51 -4.89
C LYS A 137 -8.45 22.12 -4.97
N ASP A 138 -9.22 21.08 -4.68
CA ASP A 138 -8.77 19.69 -4.86
C ASP A 138 -9.88 18.84 -5.48
N THR A 139 -9.77 18.56 -6.78
CA THR A 139 -10.75 17.74 -7.50
C THR A 139 -10.75 16.27 -7.06
N ASN A 140 -9.72 15.84 -6.33
CA ASN A 140 -9.45 14.45 -5.99
C ASN A 140 -9.57 14.19 -4.48
N LEU A 141 -10.05 15.15 -3.67
CA LEU A 141 -10.18 14.90 -2.23
C LEU A 141 -11.09 13.70 -1.94
N LYS A 142 -12.21 13.57 -2.66
CA LYS A 142 -13.12 12.41 -2.55
C LYS A 142 -12.39 11.08 -2.68
N ASP A 143 -11.39 11.11 -3.56
CA ASP A 143 -10.57 9.96 -3.86
C ASP A 143 -9.58 9.74 -2.68
N VAL A 144 -8.88 10.78 -2.23
CA VAL A 144 -7.99 10.74 -1.04
C VAL A 144 -8.71 10.25 0.24
N LEU A 145 -10.01 10.50 0.40
CA LEU A 145 -10.79 10.00 1.53
C LEU A 145 -10.90 8.46 1.58
N ALA A 146 -10.52 7.75 0.52
CA ALA A 146 -10.48 6.27 0.48
C ALA A 146 -9.15 5.71 1.00
N THR A 147 -8.17 6.57 1.31
CA THR A 147 -6.85 6.18 1.85
C THR A 147 -7.02 5.47 3.18
N HIS A 148 -5.96 4.78 3.59
CA HIS A 148 -5.89 4.30 4.96
C HIS A 148 -5.63 5.45 5.96
N LEU A 149 -5.03 6.58 5.53
CA LEU A 149 -4.89 7.79 6.36
C LEU A 149 -6.23 8.33 6.89
N PHE A 150 -7.27 8.31 6.04
CA PHE A 150 -8.59 8.87 6.35
C PHE A 150 -9.60 7.81 6.86
N LEU A 151 -9.12 6.65 7.36
CA LEU A 151 -10.02 5.72 8.03
C LEU A 151 -10.49 6.29 9.36
N ILE A 152 -11.79 6.17 9.58
CA ILE A 152 -12.48 6.72 10.73
C ILE A 152 -12.23 5.81 11.93
N HIS A 153 -11.73 6.40 13.01
CA HIS A 153 -11.30 5.74 14.23
C HIS A 153 -11.65 6.59 15.46
N ASN A 154 -11.75 5.95 16.62
CA ASN A 154 -11.87 6.69 17.88
C ASN A 154 -10.45 7.05 18.38
N PRO A 155 -10.10 8.34 18.50
CA PRO A 155 -8.79 8.74 19.01
C PRO A 155 -8.57 8.39 20.49
N GLU A 156 -9.64 8.14 21.25
CA GLU A 156 -9.58 7.79 22.68
C GLU A 156 -9.49 6.27 22.91
N ASP A 157 -9.90 5.45 21.93
CA ASP A 157 -9.90 4.00 22.05
C ASP A 157 -9.59 3.30 20.71
N VAL A 158 -8.34 2.88 20.55
CA VAL A 158 -7.85 2.15 19.36
C VAL A 158 -8.38 0.72 19.26
N ALA A 159 -9.06 0.19 20.29
CA ALA A 159 -9.75 -1.09 20.20
C ALA A 159 -11.12 -0.96 19.54
N GLU A 160 -11.69 0.26 19.51
CA GLU A 160 -12.98 0.54 18.88
C GLU A 160 -12.85 0.57 17.35
N ALA A 161 -13.11 -0.57 16.74
CA ALA A 161 -13.14 -0.72 15.29
C ALA A 161 -14.40 -0.13 14.66
N THR A 162 -14.28 0.56 13.52
CA THR A 162 -15.39 0.91 12.62
C THR A 162 -15.60 -0.11 11.50
N GLY A 163 -14.63 -1.02 11.32
CA GLY A 163 -14.65 -2.12 10.36
C GLY A 163 -15.34 -3.38 10.86
N LYS A 164 -15.25 -4.45 10.05
CA LYS A 164 -15.90 -5.74 10.35
C LYS A 164 -15.14 -6.58 11.37
N TYR A 165 -13.87 -6.28 11.63
CA TYR A 165 -13.02 -7.07 12.50
C TYR A 165 -12.43 -6.25 13.65
N VAL A 166 -12.19 -6.91 14.77
CA VAL A 166 -11.44 -6.37 15.92
C VAL A 166 -10.23 -7.26 16.17
N ARG A 167 -9.09 -6.65 16.50
CA ARG A 167 -7.89 -7.38 16.89
C ARG A 167 -8.10 -8.06 18.25
N GLN A 168 -7.79 -9.35 18.32
CA GLN A 168 -7.74 -10.13 19.55
C GLN A 168 -6.41 -10.88 19.62
N GLY A 169 -5.44 -10.27 20.30
CA GLY A 169 -4.06 -10.77 20.36
C GLY A 169 -3.42 -10.86 18.96
N ASN A 170 -3.21 -12.09 18.49
CA ASN A 170 -2.54 -12.40 17.22
C ASN A 170 -3.50 -12.67 16.05
N PHE A 171 -4.81 -12.50 16.24
CA PHE A 171 -5.81 -12.70 15.18
C PHE A 171 -6.83 -11.57 15.18
N PHE A 172 -7.67 -11.56 14.15
CA PHE A 172 -8.74 -10.60 13.95
C PHE A 172 -10.07 -11.35 13.95
N ARG A 173 -11.00 -10.93 14.79
CA ARG A 173 -12.30 -11.58 14.97
C ARG A 173 -13.40 -10.71 14.36
N LEU A 174 -14.32 -11.36 13.65
CA LEU A 174 -15.51 -10.72 13.09
C LEU A 174 -16.43 -10.20 14.21
N VAL A 175 -16.86 -8.95 14.10
CA VAL A 175 -17.69 -8.23 15.09
C VAL A 175 -19.14 -8.70 15.08
N ALA A 176 -19.73 -8.87 13.89
CA ALA A 176 -21.11 -9.29 13.69
C ALA A 176 -21.17 -10.66 13.02
N ASN A 177 -22.19 -11.47 13.31
CA ASN A 177 -22.34 -12.79 12.71
C ASN A 177 -22.81 -12.69 11.24
N ASP A 178 -21.89 -12.31 10.37
CA ASP A 178 -22.07 -12.22 8.92
C ASP A 178 -21.55 -13.51 8.27
N ARG A 179 -22.44 -14.27 7.63
CA ARG A 179 -22.12 -15.58 7.03
C ARG A 179 -21.21 -15.47 5.81
N GLU A 180 -21.10 -14.28 5.21
CA GLU A 180 -20.25 -14.06 4.04
C GLU A 180 -18.77 -13.92 4.41
N TYR A 181 -18.45 -13.68 5.69
CA TYR A 181 -17.10 -13.35 6.14
C TYR A 181 -16.50 -14.43 7.05
N PRO A 182 -15.19 -14.67 6.97
CA PRO A 182 -14.49 -15.50 7.95
C PRO A 182 -14.73 -15.00 9.38
N LYS A 183 -14.97 -15.92 10.32
CA LYS A 183 -15.13 -15.55 11.73
C LYS A 183 -13.82 -15.07 12.36
N LYS A 184 -12.70 -15.57 11.85
CA LYS A 184 -11.35 -15.31 12.35
C LYS A 184 -10.38 -15.19 11.19
N ILE A 185 -9.55 -14.15 11.20
CA ILE A 185 -8.41 -13.99 10.28
C ILE A 185 -7.12 -14.02 11.09
N THR A 186 -6.21 -14.93 10.75
CA THR A 186 -4.91 -15.09 11.41
C THR A 186 -3.78 -14.75 10.45
N PRO A 187 -2.97 -13.69 10.69
CA PRO A 187 -1.71 -13.48 9.97
C PRO A 187 -0.73 -14.63 10.28
N LYS A 188 -0.20 -15.27 9.23
CA LYS A 188 0.84 -16.31 9.36
C LYS A 188 2.06 -15.93 8.54
N LEU A 189 3.23 -15.88 9.18
CA LEU A 189 4.49 -15.64 8.49
C LEU A 189 4.75 -16.76 7.47
N TRP A 190 5.17 -16.38 6.27
CA TRP A 190 5.53 -17.32 5.22
C TRP A 190 6.81 -18.08 5.55
N THR A 191 6.73 -19.41 5.55
CA THR A 191 7.88 -20.31 5.80
C THR A 191 8.30 -21.08 4.55
N GLY A 192 7.92 -20.62 3.35
CA GLY A 192 8.21 -21.31 2.08
C GLY A 192 7.16 -22.35 1.65
N ARG A 193 6.21 -22.70 2.52
CA ARG A 193 5.15 -23.67 2.23
C ARG A 193 3.84 -23.32 2.95
N ILE A 194 2.74 -23.73 2.35
CA ILE A 194 1.42 -23.70 2.99
C ILE A 194 1.35 -24.88 3.97
N ASP A 195 0.89 -24.64 5.20
CA ASP A 195 0.64 -25.72 6.18
C ASP A 195 -0.56 -26.55 5.72
N ASN A 196 -0.36 -27.85 5.50
CA ASN A 196 -1.38 -28.77 4.97
C ASN A 196 -2.63 -28.87 5.86
N ARG A 197 -2.56 -28.44 7.13
CA ARG A 197 -3.72 -28.39 8.04
C ARG A 197 -4.63 -27.18 7.79
N ILE A 198 -4.19 -26.21 6.99
CA ILE A 198 -4.95 -24.99 6.70
C ILE A 198 -5.80 -25.19 5.45
N THR A 199 -7.11 -25.07 5.61
CA THR A 199 -8.09 -25.28 4.53
C THR A 199 -8.59 -23.98 3.90
N ALA A 200 -8.46 -22.83 4.58
CA ALA A 200 -8.85 -21.51 4.10
C ALA A 200 -7.68 -20.52 4.20
N PHE A 201 -7.18 -20.03 3.05
CA PHE A 201 -6.04 -19.12 3.03
C PHE A 201 -5.90 -18.32 1.73
N ASP A 202 -5.08 -17.26 1.78
CA ASP A 202 -4.43 -16.67 0.62
C ASP A 202 -2.99 -16.22 0.90
N THR A 203 -2.25 -15.96 -0.18
CA THR A 203 -0.85 -15.50 -0.16
C THR A 203 -0.68 -14.16 -0.88
N ALA A 204 -1.74 -13.35 -1.01
CA ALA A 204 -1.74 -12.15 -1.86
C ALA A 204 -0.80 -11.04 -1.33
N LEU A 205 -0.51 -11.05 -0.02
CA LEU A 205 0.43 -10.12 0.61
C LEU A 205 1.89 -10.56 0.50
N LEU A 206 2.20 -11.73 -0.09
CA LEU A 206 3.60 -12.12 -0.25
C LEU A 206 4.29 -11.36 -1.39
N PRO A 207 5.61 -11.13 -1.29
CA PRO A 207 6.36 -10.53 -2.39
C PRO A 207 6.44 -11.48 -3.60
N PRO A 208 6.71 -10.93 -4.78
CA PRO A 208 7.02 -11.68 -6.00
C PRO A 208 8.03 -12.80 -5.74
N GLY A 209 7.89 -13.88 -6.50
CA GLY A 209 8.83 -14.99 -6.46
C GLY A 209 8.80 -15.89 -5.23
N ARG A 210 8.06 -15.56 -4.18
CA ARG A 210 7.82 -16.45 -3.03
C ARG A 210 6.89 -17.61 -3.34
N ILE A 211 6.02 -17.44 -4.33
CA ILE A 211 5.08 -18.45 -4.79
C ILE A 211 5.53 -18.96 -6.15
N LYS A 212 5.87 -20.25 -6.21
CA LYS A 212 6.13 -20.94 -7.48
C LYS A 212 4.79 -21.18 -8.20
N LYS A 213 4.77 -20.96 -9.51
CA LYS A 213 3.62 -21.28 -10.38
C LYS A 213 3.54 -22.81 -10.52
N GLU A 214 2.92 -23.46 -9.54
CA GLU A 214 2.57 -24.88 -9.64
C GLU A 214 1.36 -25.08 -10.57
N SER A 215 1.28 -26.24 -11.21
CA SER A 215 0.18 -26.61 -12.09
C SER A 215 -1.16 -26.62 -11.34
N GLY A 216 -1.95 -25.55 -11.52
CA GLY A 216 -3.42 -25.64 -11.46
C GLY A 216 -4.18 -24.71 -10.51
N LYS A 217 -3.58 -24.05 -9.51
CA LYS A 217 -4.34 -23.21 -8.55
C LYS A 217 -3.62 -21.92 -8.12
N SER A 218 -3.15 -21.13 -9.08
CA SER A 218 -2.59 -19.80 -8.83
C SER A 218 -3.15 -18.78 -9.81
N ARG A 219 -3.47 -17.58 -9.33
CA ARG A 219 -3.77 -16.43 -10.20
C ARG A 219 -2.56 -15.50 -10.23
N SER A 220 -2.35 -14.91 -11.40
CA SER A 220 -1.39 -13.83 -11.60
C SER A 220 -2.17 -12.56 -11.83
N TYR A 221 -1.75 -11.46 -11.22
CA TYR A 221 -2.25 -10.13 -11.55
C TYR A 221 -1.10 -9.16 -11.66
N SER A 222 -1.25 -8.19 -12.56
CA SER A 222 -0.32 -7.09 -12.68
C SER A 222 -0.77 -5.99 -11.71
N LEU A 223 0.07 -5.66 -10.74
CA LEU A 223 -0.07 -4.40 -10.03
C LEU A 223 0.61 -3.30 -10.81
N PHE A 224 0.19 -2.06 -10.54
CA PHE A 224 0.95 -0.88 -10.92
C PHE A 224 2.13 -0.70 -9.96
N GLU A 225 2.98 -1.71 -9.84
CA GLU A 225 4.16 -1.73 -8.97
C GLU A 225 5.42 -1.60 -9.84
N THR A 226 6.35 -0.74 -9.41
CA THR A 226 7.65 -0.54 -10.04
C THR A 226 8.74 -0.68 -9.00
N TRP A 227 9.63 -1.64 -9.19
CA TRP A 227 10.82 -1.83 -8.35
C TRP A 227 11.95 -0.99 -8.89
N GLY A 228 12.70 -0.35 -7.99
CA GLY A 228 13.81 0.51 -8.39
C GLY A 228 14.62 1.04 -7.21
N LEU A 229 15.51 1.96 -7.53
CA LEU A 229 16.42 2.58 -6.57
C LEU A 229 15.86 3.92 -6.12
N VAL A 230 15.69 4.05 -4.81
CA VAL A 230 15.53 5.31 -4.09
C VAL A 230 16.92 5.81 -3.71
N LEU A 231 17.26 7.03 -4.11
CA LEU A 231 18.59 7.60 -3.94
C LEU A 231 18.57 8.72 -2.89
N ASN A 232 19.62 8.82 -2.10
CA ASN A 232 19.84 9.98 -1.24
C ASN A 232 20.44 11.14 -2.06
N LEU A 233 19.61 12.15 -2.30
CA LEU A 233 19.90 13.31 -3.13
C LEU A 233 20.65 14.44 -2.38
N LYS A 234 20.98 14.24 -1.11
CA LYS A 234 21.81 15.18 -0.32
C LYS A 234 23.30 14.84 -0.38
N ASP A 235 23.61 13.56 -0.57
CA ASP A 235 24.97 13.02 -0.48
C ASP A 235 25.48 12.56 -1.87
N ALA A 236 25.85 11.28 -2.02
CA ALA A 236 26.47 10.70 -3.21
C ALA A 236 25.67 10.91 -4.51
N PHE A 237 24.36 11.19 -4.43
CA PHE A 237 23.49 11.40 -5.58
C PHE A 237 22.96 12.83 -5.69
N LYS A 238 23.60 13.81 -5.06
CA LYS A 238 23.27 15.24 -5.19
C LYS A 238 23.30 15.71 -6.65
N ASN A 239 24.31 15.29 -7.42
CA ASN A 239 24.43 15.71 -8.82
C ASN A 239 23.62 14.81 -9.76
N LYS A 240 22.92 15.45 -10.70
CA LYS A 240 22.17 14.75 -11.75
C LYS A 240 23.04 13.87 -12.64
N ALA A 241 24.29 14.27 -12.85
CA ALA A 241 25.25 13.49 -13.64
C ALA A 241 25.50 12.11 -13.02
N ASP A 242 25.66 12.03 -11.70
CA ASP A 242 25.92 10.77 -10.98
C ASP A 242 24.70 9.84 -11.04
N ARG A 243 23.49 10.40 -10.88
CA ARG A 243 22.22 9.65 -11.03
C ARG A 243 22.06 9.08 -12.43
N LYS A 244 22.29 9.91 -13.45
CA LYS A 244 22.22 9.50 -14.86
C LYS A 244 23.30 8.46 -15.19
N CYS A 245 24.50 8.63 -14.66
CA CYS A 245 25.62 7.69 -14.79
C CYS A 245 25.22 6.32 -14.22
N LEU A 246 24.69 6.27 -12.99
CA LEU A 246 24.20 5.04 -12.38
C LEU A 246 23.08 4.40 -13.20
N SER A 247 22.06 5.18 -13.58
CA SER A 247 20.92 4.70 -14.37
C SER A 247 21.35 4.10 -15.71
N GLN A 248 22.37 4.70 -16.36
CA GLN A 248 22.91 4.21 -17.64
C GLN A 248 23.84 3.01 -17.51
N ALA A 249 24.51 2.83 -16.37
CA ALA A 249 25.41 1.70 -16.16
C ALA A 249 24.68 0.38 -15.85
N ILE A 250 23.41 0.45 -15.45
CA ILE A 250 22.60 -0.71 -15.11
C ILE A 250 22.12 -1.44 -16.36
N GLU A 251 22.58 -2.68 -16.52
CA GLU A 251 22.11 -3.62 -17.55
C GLU A 251 20.71 -4.18 -17.21
N ARG A 252 19.65 -3.38 -17.40
CA ARG A 252 18.27 -3.76 -17.01
C ARG A 252 17.78 -5.09 -17.62
N LYS A 253 18.20 -5.43 -18.84
CA LYS A 253 17.86 -6.72 -19.46
C LYS A 253 18.45 -7.90 -18.67
N LYS A 254 19.73 -7.83 -18.33
CA LYS A 254 20.44 -8.83 -17.52
C LYS A 254 19.88 -8.91 -16.10
N PHE A 255 19.46 -7.77 -15.54
CA PHE A 255 18.74 -7.72 -14.26
C PHE A 255 17.42 -8.53 -14.33
N LEU A 256 16.62 -8.35 -15.38
CA LEU A 256 15.36 -9.09 -15.54
C LEU A 256 15.58 -10.58 -15.76
N GLU A 257 16.61 -10.96 -16.52
CA GLU A 257 17.02 -12.36 -16.72
C GLU A 257 17.40 -13.02 -15.39
N THR A 258 18.11 -12.28 -14.52
CA THR A 258 18.47 -12.72 -13.16
C THR A 258 17.22 -13.05 -12.32
N LEU A 259 16.11 -12.34 -12.53
CA LEU A 259 14.84 -12.56 -11.82
C LEU A 259 13.92 -13.61 -12.49
N SER A 260 14.44 -14.41 -13.44
CA SER A 260 13.79 -15.62 -13.97
C SER A 260 12.36 -15.42 -14.51
N GLY A 261 12.09 -14.31 -15.20
CA GLY A 261 10.79 -14.05 -15.85
C GLY A 261 9.63 -13.74 -14.89
N LYS A 262 9.91 -13.64 -13.59
CA LYS A 262 8.97 -13.17 -12.56
C LYS A 262 8.73 -11.66 -12.62
N HIS A 263 9.57 -10.95 -13.37
CA HIS A 263 9.47 -9.52 -13.58
C HIS A 263 9.28 -9.21 -15.07
N LEU A 264 8.62 -8.09 -15.34
CA LEU A 264 8.49 -7.45 -16.64
C LEU A 264 9.47 -6.28 -16.72
N ALA A 265 9.83 -5.92 -17.95
CA ALA A 265 10.61 -4.71 -18.19
C ALA A 265 9.87 -3.47 -17.67
N VAL A 266 10.64 -2.51 -17.16
CA VAL A 266 10.10 -1.18 -16.89
C VAL A 266 9.75 -0.56 -18.21
N VAL A 267 8.49 -0.20 -18.28
CA VAL A 267 8.03 0.84 -19.16
C VAL A 267 7.95 2.09 -18.33
N ASP A 268 8.23 3.25 -18.92
CA ASP A 268 7.83 4.52 -18.33
C ASP A 268 6.31 4.50 -18.04
N LEU A 269 5.77 5.48 -17.32
CA LEU A 269 4.33 5.45 -17.01
C LEU A 269 3.45 5.59 -18.27
N LYS A 270 4.04 5.86 -19.45
CA LYS A 270 3.36 5.85 -20.77
C LYS A 270 3.33 4.47 -21.41
N GLY A 271 3.96 3.45 -20.83
CA GLY A 271 4.07 2.14 -21.44
C GLY A 271 5.20 2.02 -22.47
N SER A 272 6.03 3.05 -22.65
CA SER A 272 7.21 3.00 -23.52
C SER A 272 8.38 2.33 -22.78
N PRO A 273 9.09 1.38 -23.40
CA PRO A 273 10.28 0.79 -22.81
C PRO A 273 11.28 1.89 -22.45
N GLN A 274 11.77 1.91 -21.20
CA GLN A 274 12.93 2.75 -20.91
C GLN A 274 14.10 2.27 -21.77
N GLN A 275 14.80 3.20 -22.43
CA GLN A 275 15.87 2.88 -23.37
C GLN A 275 16.89 1.92 -22.74
N ASN A 276 17.28 0.91 -23.51
CA ASN A 276 18.36 0.00 -23.13
C ASN A 276 19.62 0.82 -22.87
N SER A 277 20.23 0.59 -21.71
CA SER A 277 21.53 1.15 -21.31
C SER A 277 22.55 1.01 -22.44
N VAL A 278 23.13 2.13 -22.88
CA VAL A 278 24.44 2.11 -23.53
C VAL A 278 25.43 1.84 -22.41
N VAL A 279 26.04 0.65 -22.36
CA VAL A 279 27.01 0.27 -21.34
C VAL A 279 28.15 1.29 -21.33
N LYS A 280 28.05 2.29 -20.45
CA LYS A 280 29.10 3.26 -20.16
C LYS A 280 29.69 2.88 -18.82
N LYS A 281 31.02 2.89 -18.72
CA LYS A 281 31.70 2.79 -17.43
C LYS A 281 31.24 3.98 -16.58
N CYS A 282 30.47 3.69 -15.54
CA CYS A 282 30.17 4.65 -14.50
C CYS A 282 31.13 4.41 -13.35
N SER A 283 31.78 5.47 -12.89
CA SER A 283 32.53 5.49 -11.64
C SER A 283 31.78 6.45 -10.75
N LEU A 284 31.26 5.97 -9.62
CA LEU A 284 30.69 6.85 -8.62
C LEU A 284 31.85 7.49 -7.86
N SER A 285 31.65 8.72 -7.38
CA SER A 285 32.68 9.44 -6.61
C SER A 285 33.03 8.74 -5.30
N GLU A 286 32.10 7.95 -4.77
CA GLU A 286 32.20 7.26 -3.50
C GLU A 286 31.58 5.86 -3.60
N ARG A 287 31.99 4.96 -2.69
CA ARG A 287 31.34 3.65 -2.56
C ARG A 287 29.95 3.82 -1.97
N VAL A 288 28.95 3.30 -2.65
CA VAL A 288 27.54 3.40 -2.28
C VAL A 288 27.07 2.13 -1.58
N VAL A 289 26.42 2.27 -0.43
CA VAL A 289 25.72 1.18 0.24
C VAL A 289 24.29 1.09 -0.29
N LEU A 290 23.97 0.00 -0.98
CA LEU A 290 22.64 -0.31 -1.45
C LEU A 290 21.88 -1.15 -0.42
N GLY A 291 20.90 -0.55 0.26
CA GLY A 291 19.97 -1.26 1.14
C GLY A 291 18.99 -2.13 0.34
N VAL A 292 18.87 -3.42 0.66
CA VAL A 292 17.90 -4.34 0.03
C VAL A 292 17.05 -5.03 1.11
N PRO A 293 15.71 -5.09 0.98
CA PRO A 293 14.86 -5.74 1.97
C PRO A 293 15.11 -7.25 2.06
N VAL A 294 15.38 -7.77 3.27
CA VAL A 294 15.52 -9.23 3.51
C VAL A 294 14.23 -10.00 3.23
N GLU A 295 13.10 -9.30 3.28
CA GLU A 295 11.75 -9.80 3.05
C GLU A 295 11.57 -10.34 1.61
N LEU A 296 12.41 -9.92 0.65
CA LEU A 296 12.45 -10.47 -0.71
C LEU A 296 13.04 -11.88 -0.76
N GLY A 297 13.75 -12.33 0.28
CA GLY A 297 14.27 -13.70 0.37
C GLY A 297 15.39 -13.98 -0.63
N GLU A 298 15.24 -15.04 -1.44
CA GLU A 298 16.23 -15.42 -2.46
C GLU A 298 16.47 -14.27 -3.46
N GLU A 299 15.43 -13.52 -3.81
CA GLU A 299 15.54 -12.39 -4.75
C GLU A 299 16.41 -11.27 -4.20
N ALA A 300 16.44 -11.03 -2.88
CA ALA A 300 17.36 -10.07 -2.29
C ALA A 300 18.82 -10.42 -2.58
N SER A 301 19.16 -11.71 -2.56
CA SER A 301 20.53 -12.16 -2.81
C SER A 301 20.88 -12.08 -4.29
N LEU A 302 19.93 -12.40 -5.18
CA LEU A 302 20.08 -12.21 -6.62
C LEU A 302 20.28 -10.74 -7.01
N ILE A 303 19.49 -9.84 -6.40
CA ILE A 303 19.61 -8.39 -6.58
C ILE A 303 20.98 -7.91 -6.10
N CYS A 304 21.40 -8.29 -4.89
CA CYS A 304 22.72 -7.91 -4.37
C CYS A 304 23.84 -8.38 -5.29
N ASN A 305 23.84 -9.66 -5.67
CA ASN A 305 24.88 -10.23 -6.54
C ASN A 305 24.92 -9.51 -7.89
N PHE A 306 23.76 -9.18 -8.48
CA PHE A 306 23.71 -8.41 -9.71
C PHE A 306 24.41 -7.06 -9.56
N PHE A 307 24.02 -6.26 -8.55
CA PHE A 307 24.58 -4.92 -8.37
C PHE A 307 26.07 -4.95 -8.06
N GLU A 308 26.53 -5.83 -7.17
CA GLU A 308 27.95 -5.97 -6.83
C GLU A 308 28.81 -6.50 -7.98
N SER A 309 28.24 -7.34 -8.87
CA SER A 309 28.96 -7.88 -10.04
C SER A 309 29.00 -6.92 -11.23
N THR A 310 28.00 -6.05 -11.37
CA THR A 310 27.89 -5.11 -12.50
C THR A 310 28.47 -3.73 -12.16
N LEU A 311 28.48 -3.32 -10.89
CA LEU A 311 28.91 -2.00 -10.44
C LEU A 311 29.85 -2.12 -9.24
N ALA A 312 31.16 -1.99 -9.50
CA ALA A 312 32.22 -2.19 -8.51
C ALA A 312 32.14 -1.23 -7.30
N ASP A 313 31.51 -0.06 -7.47
CA ASP A 313 31.37 0.95 -6.43
C ASP A 313 30.14 0.71 -5.53
N ILE A 314 29.32 -0.30 -5.81
CA ILE A 314 28.15 -0.63 -4.98
C ILE A 314 28.47 -1.80 -4.05
N ARG A 315 28.18 -1.62 -2.77
CA ARG A 315 28.12 -2.69 -1.77
C ARG A 315 26.67 -2.91 -1.37
N CYS A 316 26.19 -4.15 -1.45
CA CYS A 316 24.83 -4.46 -1.05
C CYS A 316 24.74 -4.75 0.45
N GLN A 317 23.70 -4.22 1.11
CA GLN A 317 23.37 -4.51 2.50
C GLN A 317 21.92 -4.97 2.62
N LYS A 318 21.74 -6.28 2.86
CA LYS A 318 20.43 -6.84 3.19
C LYS A 318 19.98 -6.36 4.58
N THR A 319 18.88 -5.62 4.64
CA THR A 319 18.37 -4.99 5.87
C THR A 319 16.88 -5.28 6.01
N ARG A 320 16.36 -5.35 7.24
CA ARG A 320 14.92 -5.45 7.48
C ARG A 320 14.20 -4.25 6.91
N PHE A 321 13.05 -4.51 6.31
CA PHE A 321 12.30 -3.48 5.60
C PHE A 321 12.02 -2.24 6.46
N ASN A 322 11.45 -2.41 7.65
CA ASN A 322 11.12 -1.29 8.55
C ASN A 322 12.36 -0.46 8.93
N LYS A 323 13.54 -1.08 9.06
CA LYS A 323 14.79 -0.36 9.33
C LYS A 323 15.27 0.45 8.13
N LEU A 324 15.03 -0.02 6.90
CA LEU A 324 15.31 0.78 5.70
C LEU A 324 14.42 2.02 5.67
N LEU A 325 13.18 1.92 6.11
CA LEU A 325 12.26 3.06 6.18
C LEU A 325 12.68 4.09 7.21
N GLU A 326 13.09 3.64 8.39
CA GLU A 326 13.64 4.50 9.44
C GLU A 326 14.84 5.28 8.90
N LYS A 327 15.77 4.60 8.23
CA LYS A 327 16.94 5.22 7.58
C LYS A 327 16.57 6.23 6.49
N ILE A 328 15.58 5.91 5.65
CA ILE A 328 15.10 6.85 4.63
C ILE A 328 14.51 8.10 5.28
N LYS A 329 13.76 7.94 6.38
CA LYS A 329 13.16 9.05 7.11
C LYS A 329 14.21 9.91 7.83
N SER A 330 15.28 9.30 8.35
CA SER A 330 16.39 10.02 8.99
C SER A 330 17.45 10.53 8.01
N ASP A 331 17.28 10.32 6.71
CA ASP A 331 18.27 10.61 5.67
C ASP A 331 19.62 9.85 5.86
N GLU A 332 19.61 8.71 6.55
CA GLU A 332 20.80 7.87 6.85
C GLU A 332 20.94 6.67 5.89
N PHE A 333 20.97 6.94 4.58
CA PHE A 333 21.11 5.93 3.53
C PHE A 333 21.81 6.51 2.30
N ASP A 334 22.44 5.68 1.46
CA ASP A 334 22.97 6.14 0.16
C ASP A 334 21.98 5.83 -0.96
N ALA A 335 21.60 4.55 -1.06
CA ALA A 335 20.56 4.07 -1.96
C ALA A 335 19.79 2.93 -1.30
N THR A 336 18.50 2.80 -1.61
CA THR A 336 17.68 1.68 -1.18
C THR A 336 16.89 1.11 -2.35
N PHE A 337 16.88 -0.20 -2.50
CA PHE A 337 16.06 -0.90 -3.48
C PHE A 337 14.66 -1.13 -2.91
N LEU A 338 13.67 -0.41 -3.43
CA LEU A 338 12.29 -0.44 -2.96
C LEU A 338 11.31 -0.69 -4.09
N ALA A 339 10.11 -1.14 -3.73
CA ALA A 339 8.96 -1.08 -4.62
C ALA A 339 8.18 0.23 -4.40
N LEU A 340 7.91 0.94 -5.49
CA LEU A 340 6.93 2.01 -5.53
C LEU A 340 5.70 1.50 -6.25
N THR A 341 4.56 1.47 -5.56
CA THR A 341 3.29 1.18 -6.21
C THR A 341 2.60 2.50 -6.53
N MET A 342 2.11 2.58 -7.76
CA MET A 342 1.18 3.60 -8.15
C MET A 342 -0.21 3.22 -7.72
N ASP A 343 -0.73 4.18 -7.04
CA ASP A 343 -1.99 4.21 -6.39
C ASP A 343 -3.06 4.56 -7.43
N TYR A 344 -3.60 3.59 -8.17
CA TYR A 344 -4.70 3.82 -9.12
C TYR A 344 -6.06 3.67 -8.44
N PRO A 345 -6.98 4.66 -8.49
CA PRO A 345 -7.00 5.85 -9.36
C PRO A 345 -6.27 7.11 -8.82
N PHE A 346 -5.72 7.07 -7.62
CA PHE A 346 -5.13 8.17 -6.85
C PHE A 346 -3.72 8.58 -7.27
N LEU A 347 -3.52 8.78 -8.58
CA LEU A 347 -2.21 9.02 -9.17
C LEU A 347 -1.45 10.20 -8.53
N ARG A 348 -2.19 11.22 -8.03
CA ARG A 348 -1.63 12.39 -7.34
C ARG A 348 -0.98 12.11 -5.99
N SER A 349 -1.29 10.98 -5.34
CA SER A 349 -0.56 10.55 -4.13
C SER A 349 0.93 10.40 -4.38
N PHE A 350 1.35 10.14 -5.62
CA PHE A 350 2.76 10.05 -5.98
C PHE A 350 3.51 11.39 -5.81
N ASN A 351 2.81 12.52 -5.87
CA ASN A 351 3.43 13.81 -5.55
C ASN A 351 3.92 13.84 -4.10
N LEU A 352 3.26 13.14 -3.18
CA LEU A 352 3.70 13.04 -1.77
C LEU A 352 5.10 12.43 -1.66
N LEU A 353 5.54 11.64 -2.63
CA LEU A 353 6.88 11.03 -2.63
C LEU A 353 7.98 12.02 -2.92
N LEU A 354 7.61 13.08 -3.63
CA LEU A 354 8.47 14.13 -4.12
C LEU A 354 8.48 15.32 -3.15
N MET A 355 7.58 15.34 -2.17
CA MET A 355 7.40 16.45 -1.23
C MET A 355 8.27 16.29 0.02
N ARG A 356 8.85 17.42 0.45
CA ARG A 356 9.74 17.52 1.61
C ARG A 356 9.11 17.02 2.91
N ASP A 357 7.84 17.40 3.15
CA ASP A 357 7.17 17.28 4.45
C ASP A 357 6.22 16.06 4.52
N SER A 358 6.33 15.13 3.58
CA SER A 358 5.57 13.88 3.60
C SER A 358 6.08 12.93 4.70
N SER A 359 5.17 12.15 5.30
CA SER A 359 5.50 11.07 6.25
C SER A 359 6.41 9.99 5.64
N PHE A 360 6.45 9.93 4.30
CA PHE A 360 7.43 9.17 3.53
C PHE A 360 7.74 9.86 2.21
N ARG A 361 9.03 10.00 1.91
CA ARG A 361 9.53 10.61 0.68
C ARG A 361 10.58 9.71 0.03
N VAL A 362 10.56 9.66 -1.30
CA VAL A 362 11.60 9.04 -2.12
C VAL A 362 12.70 10.07 -2.43
N ILE A 363 12.34 11.35 -2.45
CA ILE A 363 13.24 12.47 -2.65
C ILE A 363 13.47 13.12 -1.30
N ASN A 364 14.70 13.06 -0.80
CA ASN A 364 15.05 13.67 0.49
C ASN A 364 15.57 15.10 0.39
N THR A 365 15.47 15.72 -0.78
CA THR A 365 15.79 17.13 -1.03
C THR A 365 14.55 17.90 -1.49
N ASN A 366 14.62 19.23 -1.47
CA ASN A 366 13.55 20.06 -2.00
C ASN A 366 13.54 19.97 -3.52
N VAL A 367 12.42 19.53 -4.07
CA VAL A 367 12.20 19.48 -5.51
C VAL A 367 10.98 20.33 -5.84
N GLU A 368 11.15 21.28 -6.76
CA GLU A 368 10.04 22.08 -7.25
C GLU A 368 9.20 21.21 -8.20
N ILE A 369 8.00 20.84 -7.76
CA ILE A 369 7.06 20.09 -8.60
C ILE A 369 6.50 21.04 -9.66
N PRO A 370 6.64 20.74 -10.97
CA PRO A 370 6.07 21.54 -12.04
C PRO A 370 4.59 21.88 -11.80
N LYS A 371 4.22 23.15 -11.99
CA LYS A 371 2.81 23.59 -11.85
C LYS A 371 1.85 22.79 -12.73
N SER A 372 2.31 22.32 -13.89
CA SER A 372 1.53 21.45 -14.78
C SER A 372 1.04 20.18 -14.06
N LEU A 373 1.90 19.52 -13.27
CA LEU A 373 1.57 18.33 -12.47
C LEU A 373 0.53 18.58 -11.38
N LEU A 374 0.49 19.81 -10.86
CA LEU A 374 -0.50 20.20 -9.85
C LEU A 374 -1.90 20.41 -10.47
N THR A 375 -1.95 20.65 -11.78
CA THR A 375 -3.17 20.96 -12.52
C THR A 375 -3.64 19.83 -13.44
N SER A 376 -2.78 18.89 -13.82
CA SER A 376 -3.10 17.79 -14.73
C SER A 376 -3.82 16.63 -14.04
N ASN A 377 -4.61 15.89 -14.82
CA ASN A 377 -5.46 14.79 -14.37
C ASN A 377 -5.29 13.56 -15.27
N GLY A 378 -5.65 12.37 -14.76
CA GLY A 378 -5.71 11.13 -15.55
C GLY A 378 -4.40 10.82 -16.28
N ASN A 379 -4.51 10.39 -17.54
CA ASN A 379 -3.35 9.99 -18.36
C ASN A 379 -2.34 11.13 -18.60
N THR A 380 -2.80 12.38 -18.66
CA THR A 380 -1.91 13.54 -18.82
C THR A 380 -1.02 13.72 -17.60
N TYR A 381 -1.59 13.60 -16.40
CA TYR A 381 -0.82 13.61 -15.16
C TYR A 381 0.21 12.48 -15.12
N VAL A 382 -0.20 11.26 -15.47
CA VAL A 382 0.72 10.10 -15.50
C VAL A 382 1.90 10.36 -16.43
N LYS A 383 1.63 10.91 -17.61
CA LYS A 383 2.65 11.25 -18.61
C LYS A 383 3.62 12.30 -18.07
N GLU A 384 3.11 13.42 -17.58
CA GLU A 384 3.95 14.51 -17.06
C GLU A 384 4.78 14.03 -15.86
N LEU A 385 4.20 13.21 -14.97
CA LEU A 385 4.86 12.74 -13.76
C LEU A 385 6.01 11.80 -14.13
N SER A 386 5.75 10.89 -15.07
CA SER A 386 6.76 9.99 -15.61
C SER A 386 7.93 10.74 -16.22
N ASP A 387 7.63 11.77 -17.01
CA ASP A 387 8.65 12.58 -17.68
C ASP A 387 9.49 13.32 -16.65
N PHE A 388 8.86 13.89 -15.62
CA PHE A 388 9.54 14.60 -14.54
C PHE A 388 10.48 13.71 -13.72
N ILE A 389 9.99 12.56 -13.24
CA ILE A 389 10.80 11.63 -12.43
C ILE A 389 11.97 11.07 -13.26
N SER A 390 11.69 10.71 -14.52
CA SER A 390 12.70 10.12 -15.41
C SER A 390 13.73 11.14 -15.86
N SER A 391 13.32 12.39 -16.16
CA SER A 391 14.27 13.43 -16.61
C SER A 391 15.26 13.81 -15.52
N GLU A 392 14.86 13.74 -14.26
CA GLU A 392 15.68 14.09 -13.10
C GLU A 392 16.37 12.90 -12.43
N GLU A 393 16.03 11.68 -12.85
CA GLU A 393 16.50 10.41 -12.28
C GLU A 393 16.32 10.36 -10.76
N TYR A 394 15.19 10.90 -10.26
CA TYR A 394 14.86 10.87 -8.83
C TYR A 394 14.57 9.47 -8.30
N PHE A 395 14.17 8.58 -9.21
CA PHE A 395 13.97 7.17 -8.96
C PHE A 395 14.45 6.39 -10.18
N ILE A 396 15.38 5.46 -9.98
CA ILE A 396 15.89 4.62 -11.05
C ILE A 396 15.03 3.36 -11.12
N ALA A 397 14.06 3.36 -12.03
CA ALA A 397 13.18 2.24 -12.24
C ALA A 397 13.94 1.04 -12.85
N MET A 398 13.72 -0.16 -12.29
CA MET A 398 14.47 -1.39 -12.60
C MET A 398 13.59 -2.48 -13.20
N SER A 399 12.43 -2.77 -12.59
CA SER A 399 11.51 -3.79 -13.10
C SER A 399 10.07 -3.58 -12.65
N ARG A 400 9.13 -4.29 -13.27
CA ARG A 400 7.74 -4.39 -12.81
C ARG A 400 7.46 -5.83 -12.38
N PRO A 401 7.22 -6.13 -11.10
CA PRO A 401 7.00 -7.50 -10.67
C PRO A 401 5.68 -8.08 -11.21
N LYS A 402 5.67 -9.37 -11.52
CA LYS A 402 4.43 -10.15 -11.69
C LYS A 402 4.05 -10.77 -10.35
N ARG A 403 2.92 -10.37 -9.79
CA ARG A 403 2.43 -10.98 -8.55
C ARG A 403 1.72 -12.27 -8.87
N VAL A 404 2.20 -13.35 -8.27
CA VAL A 404 1.57 -14.67 -8.27
C VAL A 404 1.10 -14.94 -6.86
N PHE A 405 -0.18 -15.26 -6.71
CA PHE A 405 -0.73 -15.66 -5.42
C PHE A 405 -1.52 -16.95 -5.55
N ARG A 406 -1.65 -17.63 -4.41
CA ARG A 406 -2.48 -18.80 -4.23
C ARG A 406 -3.55 -18.48 -3.20
N ALA A 407 -4.70 -19.08 -3.37
CA ALA A 407 -5.77 -19.07 -2.38
C ALA A 407 -6.46 -20.44 -2.39
N SER A 408 -7.02 -20.83 -1.25
CA SER A 408 -7.73 -22.12 -1.13
C SER A 408 -8.98 -22.19 -2.01
N LYS A 409 -9.64 -21.05 -2.25
CA LYS A 409 -10.74 -20.87 -3.20
C LYS A 409 -10.37 -19.82 -4.24
N ILE A 410 -9.41 -20.15 -5.11
CA ILE A 410 -8.87 -19.18 -6.07
C ILE A 410 -9.92 -18.69 -7.07
N ASP A 411 -10.90 -19.53 -7.42
CA ASP A 411 -11.93 -19.19 -8.40
C ASP A 411 -12.94 -18.19 -7.85
N ASP A 412 -13.34 -18.38 -6.59
CA ASP A 412 -14.20 -17.48 -5.80
C ASP A 412 -13.40 -16.37 -5.10
N TYR A 413 -12.09 -16.28 -5.34
CA TYR A 413 -11.25 -15.25 -4.71
C TYR A 413 -11.66 -13.91 -5.27
N ASN A 414 -12.52 -13.24 -4.51
CA ASN A 414 -12.87 -11.86 -4.72
C ASN A 414 -11.94 -11.03 -3.83
N PRO A 415 -11.04 -10.22 -4.42
CA PRO A 415 -10.30 -9.23 -3.68
C PRO A 415 -11.28 -8.47 -2.76
N SER A 416 -12.38 -7.91 -3.24
CA SER A 416 -13.26 -7.08 -2.39
C SER A 416 -13.93 -7.73 -1.15
N MET A 417 -13.99 -9.07 -1.01
CA MET A 417 -14.65 -9.70 0.17
C MET A 417 -13.74 -9.84 1.39
N ILE A 418 -12.42 -9.90 1.20
CA ILE A 418 -11.42 -9.97 2.28
C ILE A 418 -10.31 -8.92 2.05
N ASN A 419 -10.33 -8.20 0.94
CA ASN A 419 -9.38 -7.14 0.53
C ASN A 419 -10.16 -5.82 0.48
N PRO A 420 -9.88 -4.87 1.37
CA PRO A 420 -10.40 -3.53 1.24
C PRO A 420 -9.67 -2.82 0.10
N GLY A 421 -10.20 -2.98 -1.11
CA GLY A 421 -9.89 -2.16 -2.26
C GLY A 421 -8.56 -2.47 -2.93
N TYR A 422 -8.52 -2.14 -4.22
CA TYR A 422 -7.27 -2.05 -4.95
C TYR A 422 -6.40 -1.05 -4.21
N ASP A 423 -5.26 -1.57 -3.79
CA ASP A 423 -4.34 -0.97 -2.85
C ASP A 423 -3.65 0.20 -3.52
N SER A 424 -4.20 1.37 -3.26
CA SER A 424 -3.90 2.53 -4.04
C SER A 424 -3.89 3.80 -3.24
N LEU A 425 -3.64 3.78 -1.94
CA LEU A 425 -3.35 5.02 -1.21
C LEU A 425 -2.42 4.68 -0.05
N GLU A 426 -1.13 4.87 -0.36
CA GLU A 426 0.10 4.61 0.39
C GLU A 426 0.65 3.19 0.34
N ASN A 427 0.72 2.59 -0.85
CA ASN A 427 1.67 1.49 -1.06
C ASN A 427 3.15 1.92 -1.11
N LEU A 428 3.42 3.09 -0.56
CA LEU A 428 4.73 3.43 -0.09
C LEU A 428 4.95 2.59 1.12
N LYS A 429 5.50 1.42 0.85
CA LYS A 429 6.68 0.87 1.52
C LYS A 429 6.63 -0.66 1.36
N ARG A 430 7.42 -1.14 0.40
CA ARG A 430 7.96 -2.50 0.33
C ARG A 430 9.45 -2.48 0.04
#